data_AF-A0A6V7LAG9-F1
#
_entry.id   AF-A0A6V7LAG9-F1
#
_cell.length_a   1.000
_cell.length_b   1.000
_cell.length_c   1.000
_cell.angle_alpha   90.00
_cell.angle_beta   90.00
_cell.angle_gamma   90.00
#
_symmetry.space_group_name_H-M   'P 1'
#
loop_
_entity.id
_entity.type
_entity.pdbx_description
1 polymer ?
#
loop_
_entity_poly.entity_id
_entity_poly.type
_entity_poly.pdbx_seq_one_letter_code
_entity_poly.pdbx_strand_id
1 'polypeptide(L)'
;QVNENMPRTFGDAIIHQSHIDFAVPHNGPLPAHAVKAPTPQEEAIGKHIAENLVDNGATLQLGIGSIPDAVLSQLKCHQNLGIHSEMFSDGVVDLVNLGCVTNNEKTMHRGRIVGSFCVGSQKLYDFMNNNPFI
;
A
#
# COMPACT_ATOMS: atom_id res chain seq x y z
N GLN A 1 11.73 -15.71 -13.71
CA GLN A 1 12.78 -14.67 -13.64
C GLN A 1 13.17 -14.48 -12.17
N VAL A 2 14.46 -14.34 -11.87
CA VAL A 2 14.96 -13.98 -10.53
C VAL A 2 15.51 -12.56 -10.60
N ASN A 3 14.99 -11.64 -9.79
CA ASN A 3 15.34 -10.21 -9.82
C ASN A 3 15.62 -9.72 -8.40
N GLU A 4 16.84 -9.29 -8.11
CA GLU A 4 17.23 -8.77 -6.79
C GLU A 4 16.50 -7.46 -6.42
N ASN A 5 15.97 -6.73 -7.41
CA ASN A 5 15.18 -5.54 -7.17
C ASN A 5 13.72 -5.86 -6.78
N MET A 6 13.29 -7.12 -6.85
CA MET A 6 11.96 -7.53 -6.39
C MET A 6 11.93 -7.57 -4.86
N PRO A 7 11.03 -6.84 -4.19
CA PRO A 7 10.95 -6.89 -2.73
C PRO A 7 10.58 -8.28 -2.23
N ARG A 8 11.21 -8.72 -1.15
CA ARG A 8 10.81 -9.94 -0.44
C ARG A 8 9.63 -9.63 0.47
N THR A 9 8.42 -9.95 0.01
CA THR A 9 7.18 -9.79 0.78
C THR A 9 6.94 -10.98 1.72
N PHE A 10 6.16 -10.74 2.78
CA PHE A 10 5.61 -11.80 3.63
C PHE A 10 4.23 -12.23 3.12
N GLY A 11 3.68 -13.30 3.70
CA GLY A 11 2.41 -13.91 3.29
C GLY A 11 2.64 -15.09 2.35
N ASP A 12 1.67 -15.31 1.45
CA ASP A 12 1.60 -16.53 0.62
C ASP A 12 2.49 -16.49 -0.63
N ALA A 13 3.28 -15.43 -0.81
CA ALA A 13 4.16 -15.23 -1.97
C ALA A 13 5.50 -16.01 -1.89
N ILE A 14 5.70 -16.82 -0.86
CA ILE A 14 6.96 -17.56 -0.65
C ILE A 14 6.90 -18.91 -1.36
N ILE A 15 7.82 -19.13 -2.30
CA ILE A 15 7.97 -20.40 -3.04
C ILE A 15 9.35 -21.01 -2.78
N HIS A 16 9.40 -22.31 -2.48
CA HIS A 16 10.66 -23.04 -2.37
C HIS A 16 11.22 -23.35 -3.77
N GLN A 17 12.53 -23.23 -3.95
CA GLN A 17 13.19 -23.39 -5.26
C GLN A 17 12.93 -24.74 -5.94
N SER A 18 12.60 -25.79 -5.19
CA SER A 18 12.26 -27.12 -5.75
C SER A 18 10.95 -27.12 -6.56
N HIS A 19 10.14 -26.06 -6.47
CA HIS A 19 8.91 -25.88 -7.23
C HIS A 19 9.11 -25.04 -8.50
N ILE A 20 10.36 -24.72 -8.87
CA ILE A 20 10.69 -23.89 -10.03
C ILE A 20 11.37 -24.76 -11.09
N ASP A 21 10.72 -24.95 -12.24
CA ASP A 21 11.31 -25.72 -13.36
C ASP A 21 12.51 -24.99 -13.99
N PHE A 22 12.41 -23.67 -14.14
CA PHE A 22 13.46 -22.83 -14.72
C PHE A 22 13.59 -21.49 -13.99
N ALA A 23 14.82 -21.14 -13.61
CA ALA A 23 15.17 -19.85 -13.01
C ALA A 23 16.14 -19.09 -13.93
N VAL A 24 15.76 -17.88 -14.34
CA VAL A 24 16.59 -17.02 -15.20
C VAL A 24 16.91 -15.73 -14.45
N PRO A 25 18.18 -15.47 -14.08
CA PRO A 25 18.59 -14.22 -13.44
C PRO A 25 18.42 -13.02 -14.37
N HIS A 26 17.75 -11.97 -13.89
CA HIS A 26 17.65 -10.69 -14.56
C HIS A 26 17.35 -9.59 -13.53
N ASN A 27 18.37 -8.80 -13.24
CA ASN A 27 18.29 -7.66 -12.33
C ASN A 27 17.95 -6.40 -13.15
N GLY A 28 16.68 -6.01 -13.10
CA GLY A 28 16.16 -4.83 -13.81
C GLY A 28 15.20 -4.04 -12.93
N PRO A 29 14.98 -2.75 -13.21
CA PRO A 29 14.06 -1.93 -12.43
C PRO A 29 12.63 -2.48 -12.54
N LEU A 30 11.88 -2.38 -11.45
CA LEU A 30 10.45 -2.70 -11.47
C LEU A 30 9.66 -1.59 -12.18
N PRO A 31 8.55 -1.91 -12.86
CA PRO A 31 7.64 -0.90 -13.36
C PRO A 31 7.18 0.00 -12.20
N ALA A 32 7.39 1.31 -12.34
CA ALA A 32 7.00 2.29 -11.35
C ALA A 32 5.80 3.10 -11.85
N HIS A 33 4.86 3.37 -10.95
CA HIS A 33 3.75 4.27 -11.21
C HIS A 33 3.97 5.57 -10.44
N ALA A 34 4.14 6.67 -11.17
CA ALA A 34 4.31 7.98 -10.54
C ALA A 34 2.99 8.50 -9.98
N VAL A 35 3.04 9.09 -8.78
CA VAL A 35 1.93 9.83 -8.20
C VAL A 35 1.72 11.11 -9.03
N LYS A 36 0.48 11.34 -9.47
CA LYS A 36 0.11 12.58 -10.16
C LYS A 36 -0.51 13.55 -9.16
N ALA A 37 -0.24 14.83 -9.33
CA ALA A 37 -0.94 15.85 -8.55
C ALA A 37 -2.45 15.79 -8.86
N PRO A 38 -3.31 15.79 -7.83
CA PRO A 38 -4.75 15.81 -8.05
C PRO A 38 -5.17 17.17 -8.62
N THR A 39 -6.22 17.13 -9.44
CA THR A 39 -6.97 18.32 -9.84
C THR A 39 -7.76 18.89 -8.63
N PRO A 40 -8.21 20.16 -8.69
CA PRO A 40 -9.03 20.74 -7.63
C PRO A 40 -10.32 19.94 -7.34
N GLN A 41 -10.89 19.30 -8.36
CA GLN A 41 -12.08 18.45 -8.22
C GLN A 41 -11.76 17.16 -7.47
N GLU A 42 -10.63 16.52 -7.78
CA GLU A 42 -10.19 15.28 -7.11
C GLU A 42 -9.77 15.57 -5.66
N GLU A 43 -9.14 16.72 -5.41
CA GLU A 43 -8.85 17.18 -4.05
C GLU A 43 -10.13 17.43 -3.24
N ALA A 44 -11.14 18.09 -3.84
CA ALA A 44 -12.44 18.28 -3.20
C ALA A 44 -13.13 16.95 -2.90
N ILE A 45 -13.11 15.99 -3.83
CA ILE A 45 -13.63 14.62 -3.60
C ILE A 45 -12.90 13.97 -2.43
N GLY A 46 -11.55 14.02 -2.43
CA GLY A 46 -10.72 13.46 -1.37
C GLY A 46 -11.06 14.04 0.01
N LYS A 47 -11.23 15.36 0.08
CA LYS A 47 -11.61 16.07 1.30
C LYS A 47 -13.00 15.66 1.78
N HIS A 48 -13.99 15.61 0.89
CA HIS A 48 -15.34 15.20 1.26
C HIS A 48 -15.40 13.78 1.81
N ILE A 49 -14.68 12.84 1.21
CA ILE A 49 -14.61 11.46 1.69
C ILE A 49 -13.93 11.42 3.06
N ALA A 50 -12.75 12.03 3.19
CA ALA A 50 -11.98 12.01 4.43
C ALA A 50 -12.74 12.65 5.60
N GLU A 51 -13.33 13.83 5.42
CA GLU A 51 -13.95 14.57 6.53
C GLU A 51 -15.33 14.03 6.94
N ASN A 52 -16.06 13.39 6.03
CA ASN A 52 -17.47 13.06 6.27
C ASN A 52 -17.75 11.55 6.33
N LEU A 53 -16.85 10.70 5.83
CA LEU A 53 -17.12 9.27 5.66
C LEU A 53 -16.09 8.34 6.31
N VAL A 54 -14.91 8.84 6.68
CA VAL A 54 -13.85 8.02 7.26
C VAL A 54 -13.73 8.31 8.75
N ASP A 55 -14.04 7.31 9.57
CA ASP A 55 -13.85 7.39 11.01
C ASP A 55 -12.43 6.95 11.42
N ASN A 56 -11.98 7.38 12.59
CA ASN A 56 -10.84 6.76 13.26
C ASN A 56 -11.13 5.26 13.48
N GLY A 57 -10.11 4.42 13.32
CA GLY A 57 -10.26 2.97 13.41
C GLY A 57 -10.78 2.28 12.14
N ALA A 58 -11.17 3.03 11.11
CA ALA A 58 -11.68 2.46 9.86
C ALA A 58 -10.65 1.55 9.17
N THR A 59 -11.12 0.44 8.59
CA THR A 59 -10.31 -0.42 7.73
C THR A 59 -10.57 -0.07 6.27
N LEU A 60 -9.55 0.41 5.58
CA LEU A 60 -9.67 0.99 4.26
C LEU A 60 -9.38 -0.03 3.16
N GLN A 61 -10.19 0.05 2.11
CA GLN A 61 -9.99 -0.55 0.80
C GLN A 61 -9.99 0.58 -0.23
N LEU A 62 -8.99 0.59 -1.12
CA LEU A 62 -8.80 1.64 -2.12
C LEU A 62 -8.05 1.12 -3.34
N GLY A 63 -8.28 1.75 -4.48
CA GLY A 63 -7.54 1.50 -5.72
C GLY A 63 -6.34 2.43 -5.89
N ILE A 64 -5.85 2.54 -7.13
CA ILE A 64 -4.81 3.50 -7.55
C ILE A 64 -5.40 4.68 -8.31
N GLY A 65 -4.66 5.79 -8.34
CA GLY A 65 -4.98 6.97 -9.12
C GLY A 65 -5.17 8.21 -8.26
N SER A 66 -5.43 9.32 -8.94
CA SER A 66 -5.51 10.66 -8.34
C SER A 66 -6.58 10.77 -7.24
N ILE A 67 -7.75 10.13 -7.38
CA ILE A 67 -8.81 10.20 -6.36
C ILE A 67 -8.41 9.43 -5.09
N PRO A 68 -8.02 8.14 -5.12
CA PRO A 68 -7.52 7.46 -3.92
C PRO A 68 -6.34 8.18 -3.26
N ASP A 69 -5.38 8.67 -4.05
CA ASP A 69 -4.23 9.41 -3.53
C ASP A 69 -4.68 10.73 -2.87
N ALA A 70 -5.66 11.43 -3.45
CA ALA A 70 -6.27 12.62 -2.85
C ALA A 70 -6.96 12.29 -1.52
N VAL A 71 -7.74 11.21 -1.43
CA VAL A 71 -8.34 10.76 -0.16
C VAL A 71 -7.25 10.51 0.88
N LEU A 72 -6.24 9.70 0.57
CA LEU A 72 -5.13 9.38 1.49
C LEU A 72 -4.40 10.65 1.97
N SER A 73 -4.22 11.64 1.10
CA SER A 73 -3.57 12.90 1.44
C SER A 73 -4.32 13.71 2.51
N GLN A 74 -5.64 13.51 2.63
CA GLN A 74 -6.52 14.18 3.60
C GLN A 74 -6.70 13.37 4.90
N LEU A 75 -6.24 12.12 4.94
CA LEU A 75 -6.38 11.24 6.11
C LEU A 75 -5.28 11.43 7.17
N LYS A 76 -4.38 12.41 7.01
CA LYS A 76 -3.19 12.61 7.86
C LYS A 76 -3.47 12.93 9.33
N CYS A 77 -4.72 13.28 9.67
CA CYS A 77 -5.14 13.55 11.04
C CYS A 77 -5.94 12.39 11.66
N HIS A 78 -6.22 11.34 10.89
CA HIS A 78 -6.96 10.17 11.36
C HIS A 78 -6.03 9.25 12.15
N GLN A 79 -6.62 8.47 13.05
CA GLN A 79 -5.93 7.61 13.98
C GLN A 79 -6.41 6.16 13.84
N ASN A 80 -5.49 5.23 14.09
CA ASN A 80 -5.75 3.79 14.15
C ASN A 80 -6.37 3.18 12.89
N LEU A 81 -6.12 3.78 11.73
CA LEU A 81 -6.58 3.25 10.45
C LEU A 81 -6.00 1.84 10.21
N GLY A 82 -6.79 1.00 9.55
CA GLY A 82 -6.39 -0.29 9.04
C GLY A 82 -6.37 -0.31 7.51
N ILE A 83 -5.59 -1.22 6.93
CA ILE A 83 -5.55 -1.47 5.49
C ILE A 83 -5.87 -2.94 5.23
N HIS A 84 -6.93 -3.18 4.48
CA HIS A 84 -7.24 -4.47 3.88
C HIS A 84 -7.79 -4.19 2.49
N SER A 85 -6.92 -4.32 1.48
CA SER A 85 -7.24 -3.90 0.13
C SER A 85 -6.85 -4.95 -0.90
N GLU A 86 -7.43 -4.88 -2.09
CA GLU A 86 -6.93 -5.62 -3.24
C GLU A 86 -5.51 -5.15 -3.58
N MET A 87 -5.31 -3.83 -3.62
CA MET A 87 -4.01 -3.20 -3.84
C MET A 87 -3.85 -1.90 -3.04
N PHE A 88 -2.61 -1.43 -2.91
CA PHE A 88 -2.31 -0.11 -2.35
C PHE A 88 -1.08 0.54 -3.00
N SER A 89 -0.97 1.85 -2.84
CA SER A 89 0.07 2.72 -3.42
C SER A 89 0.88 3.47 -2.34
N ASP A 90 1.79 4.33 -2.79
CA ASP A 90 2.66 5.20 -1.99
C ASP A 90 1.97 6.00 -0.88
N GLY A 91 0.70 6.37 -1.05
CA GLY A 91 -0.02 7.16 -0.06
C GLY A 91 -0.28 6.39 1.25
N VAL A 92 -0.40 5.06 1.20
CA VAL A 92 -0.48 4.24 2.42
C VAL A 92 0.83 4.29 3.18
N VAL A 93 1.97 4.26 2.49
CA VAL A 93 3.29 4.38 3.12
C VAL A 93 3.41 5.70 3.90
N ASP A 94 2.88 6.80 3.36
CA ASP A 94 2.86 8.08 4.06
C ASP A 94 2.03 8.05 5.34
N LEU A 95 0.83 7.47 5.28
CA LEU A 95 -0.03 7.36 6.46
C LEU A 95 0.54 6.42 7.53
N VAL A 96 1.28 5.38 7.13
CA VAL A 96 2.01 4.52 8.08
C VAL A 96 3.13 5.31 8.77
N ASN A 97 3.94 6.05 8.00
CA ASN A 97 5.04 6.84 8.54
C ASN A 97 4.56 7.96 9.47
N LEU A 98 3.36 8.49 9.25
CA LEU A 98 2.70 9.46 10.11
C LEU A 98 2.03 8.84 11.35
N GLY A 99 1.98 7.51 11.45
CA GLY A 99 1.31 6.79 12.54
C GLY A 99 -0.22 6.75 12.44
N CYS A 100 -0.80 7.23 11.33
CA CYS A 100 -2.24 7.19 11.09
C CYS A 100 -2.73 5.75 10.86
N VAL A 101 -1.95 4.95 10.13
CA VAL A 101 -2.23 3.54 9.87
C VAL A 101 -1.46 2.68 10.88
N THR A 102 -2.19 2.01 11.77
CA THR A 102 -1.63 1.11 12.79
C THR A 102 -2.10 -0.32 12.63
N ASN A 103 -3.22 -0.55 11.91
CA ASN A 103 -3.86 -1.85 11.78
C ASN A 103 -4.31 -2.47 13.13
N ASN A 104 -4.30 -1.72 14.24
CA ASN A 104 -4.55 -2.26 15.58
C ASN A 104 -6.03 -2.55 15.86
N GLU A 105 -6.94 -1.84 15.18
CA GLU A 105 -8.39 -2.00 15.37
C GLU A 105 -9.01 -2.99 14.40
N LYS A 106 -8.22 -3.54 13.46
CA LYS A 106 -8.69 -4.60 12.56
C LYS A 106 -9.15 -5.83 13.35
N THR A 107 -10.23 -6.44 12.87
CA THR A 107 -10.75 -7.73 13.39
C THR A 107 -9.97 -8.93 12.87
N MET A 108 -9.45 -8.84 11.64
CA MET A 108 -8.64 -9.87 10.97
C MET A 108 -7.24 -9.32 10.65
N HIS A 109 -6.21 -10.15 10.77
CA HIS A 109 -4.81 -9.77 10.49
C HIS A 109 -4.39 -8.47 11.20
N ARG A 110 -4.68 -8.38 12.50
CA ARG A 110 -4.37 -7.22 13.33
C ARG A 110 -2.88 -6.90 13.33
N GLY A 111 -2.55 -5.61 13.27
CA GLY A 111 -1.18 -5.11 13.24
C GLY A 111 -0.47 -5.30 11.89
N ARG A 112 -1.19 -5.70 10.84
CA ARG A 112 -0.64 -5.87 9.49
C ARG A 112 -1.48 -5.22 8.42
N ILE A 113 -0.85 -4.66 7.41
CA ILE A 113 -1.45 -4.32 6.12
C ILE A 113 -1.79 -5.63 5.41
N VAL A 114 -2.91 -5.69 4.68
CA VAL A 114 -3.24 -6.84 3.83
C VAL A 114 -3.51 -6.32 2.42
N GLY A 115 -2.84 -6.95 1.44
CA GLY A 115 -2.89 -6.63 0.02
C GLY A 115 -2.83 -7.91 -0.82
N SER A 116 -3.46 -7.92 -2.00
CA SER A 116 -3.27 -9.00 -2.98
C SER A 116 -2.11 -8.69 -3.94
N PHE A 117 -1.93 -7.42 -4.30
CA PHE A 117 -0.76 -6.92 -5.05
C PHE A 117 -0.49 -5.44 -4.74
N CYS A 118 0.57 -4.89 -5.32
CA CYS A 118 0.97 -3.48 -5.12
C CYS A 118 1.43 -2.85 -6.43
N VAL A 119 1.17 -1.55 -6.60
CA VAL A 119 1.72 -0.76 -7.70
C VAL A 119 2.03 0.64 -7.17
N GLY A 120 3.25 1.11 -7.39
CA GLY A 120 3.67 2.42 -6.90
C GLY A 120 5.06 2.78 -7.36
N SER A 121 5.70 3.69 -6.64
CA SER A 121 7.08 4.08 -6.87
C SER A 121 8.07 3.14 -6.15
N GLN A 122 9.37 3.39 -6.33
CA GLN A 122 10.42 2.67 -5.60
C GLN A 122 10.25 2.77 -4.08
N LYS A 123 9.70 3.88 -3.58
CA LYS A 123 9.36 4.06 -2.15
C LYS A 123 8.46 2.95 -1.62
N LEU A 124 7.45 2.54 -2.39
CA LEU A 124 6.54 1.47 -2.00
C LEU A 124 7.28 0.13 -1.97
N TYR A 125 8.08 -0.16 -3.00
CA TYR A 125 8.83 -1.41 -3.08
C TYR A 125 9.87 -1.53 -1.95
N ASP A 126 10.57 -0.44 -1.62
CA ASP A 126 11.51 -0.40 -0.50
C ASP A 126 10.79 -0.60 0.84
N PHE A 127 9.64 0.04 1.03
CA PHE A 127 8.81 -0.12 2.24
C PHE A 127 8.33 -1.57 2.43
N MET A 128 8.06 -2.29 1.34
CA MET A 128 7.59 -3.67 1.39
C MET A 128 8.69 -4.69 1.64
N ASN A 129 9.92 -4.38 1.24
CA ASN A 129 11.02 -5.34 1.28
C ASN A 129 11.35 -5.75 2.71
N ASN A 130 11.16 -7.03 3.04
CA ASN A 130 11.38 -7.59 4.39
C ASN A 130 10.64 -6.85 5.52
N ASN A 131 9.44 -6.33 5.25
CA ASN A 131 8.64 -5.64 6.27
C ASN A 131 7.50 -6.52 6.82
N PRO A 132 7.56 -6.97 8.09
CA PRO A 132 6.53 -7.84 8.70
C PRO A 132 5.22 -7.12 9.04
N PHE A 133 5.18 -5.78 8.89
CA PHE A 133 3.97 -4.99 9.02
C PHE A 133 3.00 -5.15 7.83
N ILE A 134 3.42 -5.88 6.79
CA ILE A 134 2.65 -6.21 5.59
C ILE A 134 2.48 -7.73 5.52
#